data_AF-A0A8X6QW35-F1
#
_entry.id   AF-A0A8X6QW35-F1
#
_cell.length_a   1.000
_cell.length_b   1.000
_cell.length_c   1.000
_cell.angle_alpha   90.00
_cell.angle_beta   90.00
_cell.angle_gamma   90.00
#
_symmetry.space_group_name_H-M   'P 1'
#
loop_
_entity.id
_entity.type
_entity.pdbx_description
1 polymer ?
#
loop_
_entity_poly.entity_id
_entity_poly.type
_entity_poly.pdbx_seq_one_letter_code
_entity_poly.pdbx_strand_id
1 'polypeptide(L)'
;MPNPINYDELAKSQESDLELQSLINNPQGLQLKKIVMSNSNIPLFCDLSTGTARPYIPKDYRQRIFSQLHNMSHPGIRATTKLIRSRFVWPSIGKDYSDWSKYCIPCQKAK
;
A
#
# COMPACT_ATOMS: atom_id res chain seq x y z
N MET A 1 -7.97 -10.58 11.56
CA MET A 1 -8.07 -10.33 10.11
C MET A 1 -6.77 -10.80 9.49
N PRO A 2 -6.77 -11.77 8.57
CA PRO A 2 -5.54 -12.23 7.95
C PRO A 2 -4.88 -11.08 7.20
N ASN A 3 -3.57 -10.97 7.37
CA ASN A 3 -2.78 -9.96 6.69
C ASN A 3 -2.71 -10.37 5.20
N PRO A 4 -3.18 -9.55 4.26
CA PRO A 4 -3.30 -9.98 2.86
C PRO A 4 -1.95 -10.15 2.13
N ILE A 5 -0.84 -9.82 2.79
CA ILE A 5 0.50 -9.71 2.21
C ILE A 5 1.45 -10.68 2.89
N ASN A 6 2.17 -11.45 2.07
CA ASN A 6 3.36 -12.17 2.50
C ASN A 6 4.51 -11.16 2.64
N TYR A 7 4.94 -10.90 3.88
CA TYR A 7 5.98 -9.91 4.14
C TYR A 7 7.35 -10.31 3.63
N ASP A 8 7.62 -11.60 3.48
CA ASP A 8 8.90 -12.07 2.96
C ASP A 8 9.02 -11.77 1.46
N GLU A 9 7.93 -11.95 0.71
CA GLU A 9 7.85 -11.57 -0.70
C GLU A 9 7.90 -10.04 -0.87
N LEU A 10 7.20 -9.31 0.00
CA LEU A 10 7.21 -7.84 -0.01
C LEU A 10 8.62 -7.30 0.21
N ALA A 11 9.36 -7.83 1.19
CA ALA A 11 10.73 -7.40 1.48
C ALA A 11 11.65 -7.59 0.28
N LYS A 12 11.59 -8.75 -0.37
CA LYS A 12 12.37 -9.03 -1.59
C LYS A 12 12.04 -8.03 -2.71
N SER A 13 10.75 -7.74 -2.90
CA SER A 13 10.33 -6.76 -3.92
C SER A 13 10.79 -5.34 -3.60
N GLN A 14 10.76 -4.95 -2.32
CA GLN A 14 11.28 -3.65 -1.87
C GLN A 14 12.78 -3.48 -2.18
N GLU A 15 13.60 -4.54 -2.04
CA GLU A 15 15.03 -4.45 -2.33
C GLU A 15 15.33 -4.11 -3.79
N SER A 16 14.53 -4.65 -4.72
CA SER A 16 14.64 -4.39 -6.16
C SER A 16 13.87 -3.16 -6.65
N ASP A 17 13.10 -2.48 -5.80
CA ASP A 17 12.24 -1.37 -6.23
C ASP A 17 13.04 -0.06 -6.37
N LEU A 18 13.19 0.40 -7.61
CA LEU A 18 13.90 1.63 -7.96
C LEU A 18 13.18 2.90 -7.44
N GLU A 19 11.85 2.89 -7.36
CA GLU A 19 11.09 4.02 -6.84
C GLU A 19 11.32 4.16 -5.33
N LEU A 20 11.37 3.03 -4.60
CA LEU A 20 11.72 3.01 -3.19
C LEU A 20 13.14 3.55 -2.95
N GLN A 21 14.13 3.11 -3.75
CA GLN A 21 15.48 3.65 -3.66
C GLN A 21 15.53 5.16 -3.89
N SER A 22 14.77 5.66 -4.88
CA SER A 22 14.65 7.10 -5.14
C SER A 22 14.02 7.85 -3.95
N LEU A 23 12.98 7.29 -3.33
CA LEU A 23 12.31 7.90 -2.16
C LEU A 23 13.17 7.88 -0.89
N ILE A 24 14.05 6.89 -0.74
CA ILE A 24 15.03 6.87 0.35
C ILE A 24 16.05 8.00 0.17
N ASN A 25 16.51 8.24 -1.06
CA ASN A 25 17.48 9.28 -1.36
C ASN A 25 16.88 10.69 -1.37
N ASN A 26 15.63 10.83 -1.82
CA ASN A 26 14.90 12.10 -1.84
C ASN A 26 13.51 11.94 -1.21
N PRO A 27 13.42 12.05 0.13
CA PRO A 27 12.18 11.80 0.83
C PRO A 27 11.18 12.93 0.56
N GLN A 28 10.12 12.63 -0.21
CA GLN A 28 9.04 13.58 -0.53
C GLN A 28 8.06 13.77 0.64
N GLY A 29 8.59 14.11 1.83
CA GLY A 29 7.82 14.19 3.08
C GLY A 29 7.52 12.84 3.73
N LEU A 30 8.04 11.74 3.18
CA LEU A 30 7.97 10.41 3.78
C LEU A 30 9.14 10.17 4.75
N GLN A 31 8.90 9.47 5.83
CA GLN A 31 9.93 9.04 6.79
C GLN A 31 10.12 7.52 6.69
N LEU A 32 10.80 7.10 5.63
CA LEU A 32 11.03 5.68 5.34
C LEU A 32 12.15 5.12 6.22
N LYS A 33 11.84 4.11 7.03
CA LYS A 33 12.80 3.36 7.86
C LYS A 33 12.53 1.87 7.78
N LYS A 34 13.58 1.06 7.93
CA LYS A 34 13.45 -0.39 8.07
C LYS A 34 12.90 -0.73 9.46
N ILE A 35 11.78 -1.44 9.52
CA ILE A 35 11.12 -1.87 10.75
C ILE A 35 10.74 -3.35 10.63
N VAL A 36 10.98 -4.11 11.68
CA VAL A 36 10.51 -5.49 11.81
C VAL A 36 9.05 -5.44 12.26
N MET A 37 8.13 -5.93 11.44
CA MET A 37 6.71 -5.98 11.79
C MET A 37 6.47 -7.11 12.79
N SER A 38 5.50 -6.97 13.71
CA SER A 38 5.27 -7.94 14.81
C SER A 38 4.96 -9.37 14.37
N ASN A 39 4.68 -9.59 13.10
CA ASN A 39 4.33 -10.86 12.45
C ASN A 39 5.31 -11.24 11.32
N SER A 40 6.50 -10.62 11.29
CA SER A 40 7.56 -10.87 10.32
C SER A 40 8.91 -10.77 11.02
N ASN A 41 9.82 -11.71 10.77
CA ASN A 41 11.22 -11.56 11.21
C ASN A 41 12.07 -10.77 10.20
N ILE A 42 11.47 -10.33 9.09
CA ILE A 42 12.15 -9.61 8.01
C ILE A 42 11.86 -8.11 8.12
N PRO A 43 12.92 -7.26 8.08
CA PRO A 43 12.74 -5.82 8.11
C PRO A 43 12.14 -5.30 6.81
N LEU A 44 11.09 -4.49 6.92
CA LEU A 44 10.43 -3.82 5.80
C LEU A 44 10.65 -2.32 5.87
N PHE A 45 10.74 -1.68 4.70
CA PHE A 45 10.63 -0.24 4.62
C PHE A 45 9.20 0.19 4.94
N CYS A 46 9.08 0.99 6.00
CA CYS A 46 7.84 1.54 6.50
C CYS A 46 7.97 3.06 6.58
N ASP A 47 6.89 3.77 6.24
CA ASP A 47 6.76 5.19 6.53
C ASP A 47 6.25 5.39 7.96
N LEU A 48 6.91 6.32 8.67
CA LEU A 48 6.58 6.72 10.04
C LEU A 48 5.98 8.13 10.14
N SER A 49 5.80 8.84 9.02
CA SER A 49 5.41 10.26 9.01
C SER A 49 4.07 10.57 9.70
N THR A 50 3.22 9.57 9.92
CA THR A 50 1.88 9.71 10.52
C THR A 50 1.78 9.14 11.94
N GLY A 51 2.91 8.81 12.58
CA GLY A 51 2.94 8.23 13.93
C GLY A 51 2.58 6.74 14.00
N THR A 52 2.12 6.14 12.89
CA THR A 52 1.92 4.70 12.74
C THR A 52 2.81 4.17 11.63
N ALA A 53 3.41 2.99 11.82
CA ALA A 53 4.25 2.37 10.81
C ALA A 53 3.39 1.80 9.68
N ARG A 54 3.60 2.33 8.47
CA ARG A 54 2.89 1.92 7.26
C ARG A 54 3.88 1.32 6.25
N PRO A 55 3.82 0.01 5.96
CA PRO A 55 4.71 -0.60 4.97
C PRO A 55 4.59 0.08 3.61
N TYR A 56 5.73 0.33 2.98
CA TYR A 56 5.80 0.78 1.59
C TYR A 56 5.43 -0.36 0.65
N ILE A 57 4.62 -0.06 -0.36
CA ILE A 57 4.15 -1.06 -1.33
C ILE A 57 4.79 -0.80 -2.71
N PRO A 58 5.67 -1.72 -3.16
CA PRO A 58 6.22 -1.73 -4.52
C PRO A 58 5.13 -1.80 -5.59
N LYS A 59 5.42 -1.29 -6.79
CA LYS A 59 4.43 -1.18 -7.89
C LYS A 59 3.65 -2.46 -8.15
N ASP A 60 4.35 -3.60 -8.18
CA ASP A 60 3.79 -4.91 -8.51
C ASP A 60 2.74 -5.40 -7.49
N TYR A 61 2.78 -4.88 -6.26
CA TYR A 61 1.87 -5.30 -5.18
C TYR A 61 0.65 -4.39 -5.07
N ARG A 62 0.67 -3.19 -5.65
CA ARG A 62 -0.38 -2.19 -5.44
C ARG A 62 -1.73 -2.64 -5.98
N GLN A 63 -1.75 -3.23 -7.18
CA GLN A 63 -2.98 -3.78 -7.77
C GLN A 63 -3.52 -4.96 -6.94
N ARG A 64 -2.64 -5.86 -6.46
CA ARG A 64 -3.04 -6.98 -5.61
C ARG A 64 -3.71 -6.50 -4.32
N ILE A 65 -3.12 -5.51 -3.64
CA ILE A 65 -3.69 -4.89 -2.44
C ILE A 65 -5.03 -4.22 -2.77
N PHE A 66 -5.10 -3.48 -3.87
CA PHE A 66 -6.34 -2.87 -4.33
C PHE A 66 -7.43 -3.93 -4.49
N SER A 67 -7.20 -4.97 -5.31
CA SER A 67 -8.18 -6.01 -5.59
C SER A 67 -8.63 -6.73 -4.32
N GLN A 68 -7.71 -7.09 -3.42
CA GLN A 68 -8.07 -7.75 -2.16
C GLN A 68 -8.96 -6.87 -1.28
N LEU A 69 -8.62 -5.59 -1.08
CA LEU A 69 -9.37 -4.69 -0.20
C LEU A 69 -10.66 -4.19 -0.82
N HIS A 70 -10.66 -3.98 -2.14
CA HIS A 70 -11.83 -3.55 -2.90
C HIS A 70 -12.89 -4.65 -2.96
N ASN A 71 -12.50 -5.91 -3.21
CA ASN A 71 -13.43 -7.02 -3.38
C ASN A 71 -14.04 -7.54 -2.06
N MET A 72 -13.43 -7.26 -0.90
CA MET A 72 -13.93 -7.78 0.38
C MET A 72 -15.28 -7.25 0.81
N SER A 73 -15.70 -6.05 0.39
CA SER A 73 -17.01 -5.50 0.78
C SER A 73 -17.57 -4.46 -0.20
N HIS A 74 -16.94 -4.26 -1.36
CA HIS A 74 -17.13 -3.08 -2.21
C HIS A 74 -17.36 -1.78 -1.41
N PRO A 75 -16.54 -1.48 -0.37
CA PRO A 75 -16.75 -0.25 0.38
C PRO A 75 -16.59 0.93 -0.59
N GLY A 76 -17.42 1.96 -0.42
CA GLY A 76 -17.33 3.16 -1.24
C GLY A 76 -15.88 3.67 -1.33
N ILE A 77 -15.49 4.16 -2.50
CA ILE A 77 -14.10 4.50 -2.88
C ILE A 77 -13.34 5.27 -1.79
N ARG A 78 -14.03 6.20 -1.11
CA ARG A 78 -13.47 7.01 -0.03
C ARG A 78 -13.09 6.19 1.20
N ALA A 79 -13.94 5.24 1.62
CA ALA A 79 -13.70 4.40 2.79
C ALA A 79 -12.50 3.48 2.59
N THR A 80 -12.41 2.82 1.44
CA THR A 80 -11.27 1.94 1.12
C THR A 80 -9.99 2.73 0.92
N THR A 81 -10.03 3.89 0.23
CA THR A 81 -8.85 4.78 0.14
C THR A 81 -8.34 5.17 1.52
N LYS A 82 -9.24 5.54 2.45
CA LYS A 82 -8.87 5.90 3.82
C LYS A 82 -8.24 4.72 4.56
N LEU A 83 -8.80 3.51 4.39
CA LEU A 83 -8.28 2.28 5.00
C LEU A 83 -6.90 1.89 4.47
N ILE A 84 -6.68 2.02 3.16
CA ILE A 84 -5.37 1.73 2.56
C ILE A 84 -4.35 2.74 3.06
N ARG A 85 -4.67 4.04 3.04
CA ARG A 85 -3.75 5.10 3.48
C ARG A 85 -3.40 5.03 4.96
N SER A 86 -4.24 4.42 5.80
CA SER A 86 -3.91 4.22 7.21
C SER A 86 -3.01 3.01 7.45
N ARG A 87 -2.92 2.07 6.51
CA ARG A 87 -2.16 0.81 6.65
C ARG A 87 -0.92 0.72 5.78
N PHE A 88 -0.94 1.36 4.62
CA PHE A 88 0.07 1.22 3.57
C PHE A 88 0.46 2.58 3.00
N VAL A 89 1.61 2.63 2.35
CA VAL A 89 2.10 3.84 1.69
C VAL A 89 2.70 3.51 0.33
N TRP A 90 2.42 4.37 -0.65
CA TRP A 90 3.17 4.50 -1.90
C TRP A 90 2.84 5.84 -2.55
N PRO A 91 3.69 6.38 -3.44
CA PRO A 91 3.40 7.60 -4.18
C PRO A 91 2.09 7.51 -4.95
N SER A 92 1.27 8.56 -4.91
CA SER A 92 0.03 8.64 -5.68
C SER A 92 -1.06 7.61 -5.36
N ILE A 93 -1.02 6.97 -4.19
CA ILE A 93 -2.05 6.02 -3.68
C ILE A 93 -3.50 6.43 -3.92
N GLY A 94 -3.84 7.71 -3.72
CA GLY A 94 -5.20 8.20 -3.93
C GLY A 94 -5.60 8.27 -5.41
N LYS A 95 -4.64 8.60 -6.28
CA LYS A 95 -4.85 8.64 -7.74
C LYS A 95 -5.03 7.22 -8.27
N ASP A 96 -4.12 6.31 -7.92
CA ASP A 96 -4.16 4.92 -8.33
C ASP A 96 -5.50 4.26 -7.94
N TYR A 97 -5.91 4.44 -6.68
CA TYR A 97 -7.18 3.88 -6.20
C TYR A 97 -8.39 4.45 -6.96
N SER A 98 -8.41 5.77 -7.18
CA SER A 98 -9.48 6.44 -7.95
C SER A 98 -9.55 5.87 -9.36
N ASP A 99 -8.41 5.76 -10.05
CA ASP A 99 -8.35 5.27 -11.42
C ASP A 99 -8.75 3.80 -11.52
N TRP A 100 -8.29 2.93 -10.63
CA TRP A 100 -8.70 1.51 -10.62
C TRP A 100 -10.17 1.31 -10.28
N SER A 101 -10.71 2.11 -9.34
CA SER A 101 -12.13 2.02 -8.99
C SER A 101 -13.07 2.39 -10.12
N LYS A 102 -12.64 3.26 -11.06
CA LYS A 102 -13.41 3.59 -12.27
C LYS A 102 -13.59 2.39 -13.18
N TYR A 103 -12.68 1.41 -13.17
CA TYR A 103 -12.78 0.21 -13.99
C TYR A 103 -13.57 -0.93 -13.33
N CYS A 104 -14.06 -0.73 -12.10
CA CYS A 104 -14.88 -1.72 -11.41
C CYS A 104 -16.35 -1.65 -11.87
N ILE A 105 -16.79 -2.65 -12.65
CA ILE A 105 -18.17 -2.73 -13.19
C ILE A 105 -19.25 -2.65 -12.09
N PRO A 106 -19.16 -3.41 -10.97
CA PRO A 106 -20.09 -3.25 -9.86
C PRO A 106 -20.17 -1.81 -9.32
N CYS A 107 -19.03 -1.14 -9.14
CA CYS A 107 -19.00 0.24 -8.65
C CYS A 107 -19.49 1.26 -9.68
N GLN A 108 -19.34 0.99 -10.98
CA GLN A 108 -19.95 1.81 -12.04
C GLN A 108 -21.47 1.73 -12.01
N LYS A 109 -22.02 0.52 -11.80
CA LYS A 109 -23.48 0.28 -11.80
C LYS A 109 -24.18 0.79 -10.55
N ALA A 110 -23.48 0.89 -9.42
CA ALA A 110 -24.00 1.37 -8.15
C ALA A 110 -23.94 2.91 -8.00
N LYS A 111 -23.58 3.63 -9.07
CA LYS A 111 -23.35 5.07 -9.09
C LYS A 111 -24.56 5.86 -9.59
#